data_AF-A0A5C3EC92-F1
#
_entry.id   AF-A0A5C3EC92-F1
#
_cell.length_a   1.000
_cell.length_b   1.000
_cell.length_c   1.000
_cell.angle_alpha   90.00
_cell.angle_beta   90.00
_cell.angle_gamma   90.00
#
_symmetry.space_group_name_H-M   'P 1'
#
loop_
_entity.id
_entity.type
_entity.pdbx_description
1 polymer ?
#
loop_
_entity_poly.entity_id
_entity_poly.type
_entity_poly.pdbx_seq_one_letter_code
_entity_poly.pdbx_strand_id
1 'polypeptide(L)'
;MKLCRLHLANACIMVLMANHARATNGDRGKLSFRDSLMPVWWRNPKYTPDPNHWNAPPTQVLDDGKRVEISGDTQLPSSIEVGTHSSLPMREGMRRGPPLYDVVPTLPALPWHPIETVESSSREPPVQRFQIPAFKHGGKSMGPYVIGKPHFEPKPYPIRISVFQHLYELIEPESKDFETFVLRSGQLRPWKQLGTSGNLFYPEPERLGTIQHTIWSYLEHSKLKPKLVAPYSNLPLYEGEWLWPSTELASNMFSTNQGRLQMPAFQLERLRRIISEYLRELDSKGERLHHMEIQTSGGPRHILAVQVPASRFVPELPGSDSELWTFWEGVRFRSLNMAFIGASFFPSETKDILLAEGAIKPAFAALRDFR
;
A
#
# COMPACT_ATOMS: atom_id res chain seq x y z
N MET A 1 -55.75 7.26 -44.38
CA MET A 1 -56.96 6.95 -43.58
C MET A 1 -56.67 7.14 -42.10
N LYS A 2 -57.73 7.20 -41.29
CA LYS A 2 -57.79 7.37 -39.81
C LYS A 2 -56.64 6.64 -39.06
N LEU A 3 -55.90 7.28 -38.16
CA LEU A 3 -56.27 7.68 -36.78
C LEU A 3 -56.63 6.51 -35.85
N CYS A 4 -55.78 6.29 -34.84
CA CYS A 4 -56.17 5.90 -33.48
C CYS A 4 -55.30 6.69 -32.48
N ARG A 5 -55.87 7.08 -31.33
CA ARG A 5 -55.35 8.10 -30.39
C ARG A 5 -56.01 7.90 -29.01
N LEU A 6 -55.37 8.36 -27.92
CA LEU A 6 -55.93 8.47 -26.54
C LEU A 6 -56.31 7.11 -25.90
N HIS A 7 -56.52 6.91 -24.58
CA HIS A 7 -56.47 7.68 -23.31
C HIS A 7 -56.00 6.67 -22.20
N LEU A 8 -55.71 6.91 -20.91
CA LEU A 8 -55.67 7.99 -19.86
C LEU A 8 -54.52 7.55 -18.88
N ALA A 9 -53.84 8.29 -18.00
CA ALA A 9 -53.99 9.57 -17.26
C ALA A 9 -54.89 9.57 -16.00
N ASN A 10 -54.45 10.36 -14.99
CA ASN A 10 -55.04 10.63 -13.65
C ASN A 10 -54.94 9.53 -12.56
N ALA A 11 -54.84 9.82 -11.23
CA ALA A 11 -54.42 11.05 -10.51
C ALA A 11 -54.32 10.83 -8.97
N CYS A 12 -53.48 11.63 -8.26
CA CYS A 12 -53.69 12.16 -6.87
C CYS A 12 -53.77 11.18 -5.65
N ILE A 13 -53.60 11.55 -4.36
CA ILE A 13 -53.02 12.74 -3.67
C ILE A 13 -52.49 12.40 -2.25
N MET A 14 -51.77 13.36 -1.64
CA MET A 14 -51.15 13.46 -0.29
C MET A 14 -51.92 12.92 0.95
N VAL A 15 -51.17 12.74 2.07
CA VAL A 15 -51.42 13.18 3.49
C VAL A 15 -50.85 12.15 4.51
N LEU A 16 -50.37 12.45 5.74
CA LEU A 16 -49.52 13.49 6.35
C LEU A 16 -49.34 13.09 7.86
N MET A 17 -48.44 13.77 8.61
CA MET A 17 -48.15 13.59 10.06
C MET A 17 -47.47 12.25 10.46
N ALA A 18 -46.39 12.14 11.25
CA ALA A 18 -45.67 12.96 12.25
C ALA A 18 -46.05 12.75 13.74
N ASN A 19 -45.09 12.24 14.52
CA ASN A 19 -44.82 12.51 15.96
C ASN A 19 -43.47 11.83 16.31
N HIS A 20 -42.41 12.55 16.74
CA HIS A 20 -42.16 13.14 18.06
C HIS A 20 -41.95 12.15 19.23
N ALA A 21 -40.69 11.99 19.63
CA ALA A 21 -40.24 11.67 20.99
C ALA A 21 -38.93 12.43 21.27
N ARG A 22 -38.79 13.07 22.45
CA ARG A 22 -37.64 13.95 22.78
C ARG A 22 -37.40 14.06 24.30
N ALA A 23 -36.51 13.23 24.83
CA ALA A 23 -36.01 13.24 26.22
C ALA A 23 -34.75 12.33 26.29
N THR A 24 -33.73 12.54 27.14
CA THR A 24 -33.40 13.62 28.10
C THR A 24 -31.88 13.66 28.33
N ASN A 25 -31.35 14.70 28.99
CA ASN A 25 -29.92 14.84 29.30
C ASN A 25 -29.44 13.96 30.48
N GLY A 26 -28.16 13.56 30.45
CA GLY A 26 -27.40 12.92 31.54
C GLY A 26 -26.38 11.91 30.98
N ASP A 27 -25.09 11.88 31.31
CA ASP A 27 -24.32 12.59 32.36
C ASP A 27 -22.83 12.78 31.94
N ARG A 28 -22.00 13.41 32.77
CA ARG A 28 -20.67 13.96 32.46
C ARG A 28 -19.51 12.95 32.49
N GLY A 29 -19.39 12.10 31.46
CA GLY A 29 -18.17 11.35 31.19
C GLY A 29 -17.05 12.20 30.57
N LYS A 30 -16.19 12.86 31.37
CA LYS A 30 -14.97 13.53 30.88
C LYS A 30 -13.88 12.51 30.47
N LEU A 31 -14.05 11.87 29.32
CA LEU A 31 -12.96 11.17 28.64
C LEU A 31 -12.01 12.21 28.04
N SER A 32 -10.80 12.30 28.57
CA SER A 32 -9.73 13.10 27.98
C SER A 32 -9.25 12.44 26.68
N PHE A 33 -9.50 13.09 25.54
CA PHE A 33 -8.97 12.66 24.25
C PHE A 33 -7.44 12.62 24.33
N ARG A 34 -6.86 11.44 24.07
CA ARG A 34 -5.41 11.26 23.97
C ARG A 34 -4.95 11.59 22.55
N ASP A 35 -4.63 12.85 22.31
CA ASP A 35 -4.11 13.37 21.02
C ASP A 35 -2.66 12.91 20.71
N SER A 36 -2.36 11.62 20.96
CA SER A 36 -1.03 11.03 20.85
C SER A 36 -1.06 9.56 20.41
N LEU A 37 -1.95 9.20 19.48
CA LEU A 37 -2.04 7.86 18.88
C LEU A 37 -1.65 7.83 17.39
N MET A 38 -0.85 8.81 16.94
CA MET A 38 -0.11 8.68 15.68
C MET A 38 1.04 7.67 15.85
N PRO A 39 1.26 6.74 14.90
CA PRO A 39 2.33 5.74 15.04
C PRO A 39 3.73 6.36 15.11
N VAL A 40 4.51 6.03 16.13
CA VAL A 40 5.80 6.69 16.45
C VAL A 40 6.88 6.48 15.39
N TRP A 41 6.80 5.39 14.61
CA TRP A 41 7.78 5.01 13.59
C TRP A 41 7.74 5.87 12.31
N TRP A 42 6.80 6.81 12.21
CA TRP A 42 6.54 7.59 11.00
C TRP A 42 7.43 8.84 10.83
N ARG A 43 8.14 9.28 11.88
CA ARG A 43 8.88 10.56 11.90
C ARG A 43 10.40 10.38 11.95
N ASN A 44 10.96 9.65 10.98
CA ASN A 44 12.42 9.44 10.89
C ASN A 44 13.06 10.20 9.71
N PRO A 45 13.54 11.44 9.92
CA PRO A 45 14.17 12.23 8.86
C PRO A 45 15.54 11.70 8.40
N LYS A 46 16.07 10.61 8.99
CA LYS A 46 17.35 10.01 8.58
C LYS A 46 17.29 9.33 7.19
N TYR A 47 16.09 9.15 6.64
CA TYR A 47 15.86 8.51 5.34
C TYR A 47 15.03 9.39 4.37
N THR A 48 14.86 10.67 4.68
CA THR A 48 14.41 11.65 3.69
C THR A 48 15.61 11.99 2.79
N PRO A 49 15.55 11.82 1.46
CA PRO A 49 16.52 12.46 0.58
C PRO A 49 16.34 13.98 0.69
N ASP A 50 17.42 14.72 0.92
CA ASP A 50 17.37 16.18 1.03
C ASP A 50 17.00 16.81 -0.33
N PRO A 51 15.86 17.52 -0.45
CA PRO A 51 15.42 18.10 -1.72
C PRO A 51 16.43 19.10 -2.31
N ASN A 52 17.26 19.72 -1.47
CA ASN A 52 18.14 20.82 -1.88
C ASN A 52 19.36 20.38 -2.72
N HIS A 53 19.62 19.07 -2.81
CA HIS A 53 20.75 18.53 -3.59
C HIS A 53 20.44 18.29 -5.08
N TRP A 54 19.21 18.56 -5.54
CA TRP A 54 18.81 18.37 -6.93
C TRP A 54 18.93 19.66 -7.76
N ASN A 55 20.15 20.04 -8.10
CA ASN A 55 20.45 21.00 -9.18
C ASN A 55 21.40 20.38 -10.22
N ALA A 56 21.35 20.91 -11.44
CA ALA A 56 21.80 20.26 -12.66
C ALA A 56 23.35 20.28 -12.89
N PRO A 57 23.90 19.63 -13.94
CA PRO A 57 25.22 18.99 -13.89
C PRO A 57 26.40 19.89 -14.27
N PRO A 58 27.64 19.48 -13.92
CA PRO A 58 28.86 19.95 -14.55
C PRO A 58 29.27 19.03 -15.73
N THR A 59 29.36 19.61 -16.92
CA THR A 59 30.14 19.04 -18.03
C THR A 59 31.61 19.47 -17.88
N GLN A 60 32.54 18.70 -18.44
CA GLN A 60 33.97 19.02 -18.67
C GLN A 60 34.94 18.92 -17.47
N VAL A 61 35.78 17.87 -17.54
CA VAL A 61 37.25 17.93 -17.59
C VAL A 61 37.96 19.08 -16.86
N LEU A 62 38.78 18.73 -15.85
CA LEU A 62 40.21 19.05 -15.83
C LEU A 62 40.99 18.25 -14.76
N ASP A 63 42.29 18.04 -15.01
CA ASP A 63 43.31 17.80 -13.98
C ASP A 63 43.33 18.98 -12.99
N ASP A 64 43.75 18.85 -11.73
CA ASP A 64 45.12 18.53 -11.35
C ASP A 64 45.21 18.21 -9.84
N GLY A 65 46.30 17.59 -9.40
CA GLY A 65 46.50 17.19 -8.01
C GLY A 65 47.24 18.22 -7.16
N LYS A 66 46.86 18.36 -5.87
CA LYS A 66 47.84 18.66 -4.82
C LYS A 66 47.42 18.28 -3.40
N ARG A 67 48.45 18.00 -2.61
CA ARG A 67 48.43 17.59 -1.20
C ARG A 67 48.93 18.75 -0.34
N VAL A 68 48.16 19.20 0.64
CA VAL A 68 48.63 20.03 1.75
C VAL A 68 47.96 19.57 3.04
N GLU A 69 48.77 19.11 3.98
CA GLU A 69 48.42 19.00 5.40
C GLU A 69 48.83 20.32 6.08
N ILE A 70 48.12 20.79 7.12
CA ILE A 70 48.67 21.59 8.22
C ILE A 70 47.67 21.65 9.38
N SER A 71 48.18 21.50 10.61
CA SER A 71 47.43 21.54 11.87
C SER A 71 47.26 22.97 12.41
N GLY A 72 46.37 23.19 13.39
CA GLY A 72 46.33 24.47 14.10
C GLY A 72 45.24 24.61 15.17
N ASP A 73 45.42 23.97 16.33
CA ASP A 73 44.69 24.35 17.55
C ASP A 73 45.10 25.75 18.02
N THR A 74 44.15 26.58 18.46
CA THR A 74 44.39 27.76 19.31
C THR A 74 43.17 28.03 20.18
N GLN A 75 43.38 28.53 21.39
CA GLN A 75 42.37 28.58 22.46
C GLN A 75 41.60 29.92 22.57
N LEU A 76 40.51 29.84 23.34
CA LEU A 76 39.67 30.88 23.97
C LEU A 76 40.48 32.06 24.61
N PRO A 77 39.90 33.25 24.97
CA PRO A 77 38.56 33.37 25.56
C PRO A 77 37.70 34.66 25.41
N SER A 78 36.44 34.54 25.89
CA SER A 78 35.61 35.51 26.64
C SER A 78 35.13 36.87 26.08
N SER A 79 33.81 36.99 25.92
CA SER A 79 32.95 38.18 26.16
C SER A 79 31.54 37.62 26.49
N ILE A 80 30.99 37.76 27.70
CA ILE A 80 30.23 38.89 28.27
C ILE A 80 28.87 39.13 27.58
N GLU A 81 27.80 38.83 28.34
CA GLU A 81 26.39 39.31 28.30
C GLU A 81 25.56 39.24 27.00
N VAL A 82 24.37 38.62 27.10
CA VAL A 82 23.06 39.31 27.23
C VAL A 82 22.04 38.30 27.81
N GLY A 83 20.97 38.78 28.46
CA GLY A 83 20.02 37.95 29.21
C GLY A 83 18.87 37.34 28.39
N THR A 84 17.88 36.81 29.13
CA THR A 84 16.58 36.27 28.67
C THR A 84 16.63 35.16 27.61
N HIS A 85 16.36 33.92 28.05
CA HIS A 85 15.00 33.36 27.96
C HIS A 85 14.83 32.20 28.94
N SER A 86 13.61 32.01 29.47
CA SER A 86 13.30 30.90 30.37
C SER A 86 13.44 29.56 29.65
N SER A 87 14.32 28.69 30.13
CA SER A 87 14.46 27.33 29.64
C SER A 87 13.20 26.52 29.94
N LEU A 88 12.37 26.33 28.91
CA LEU A 88 11.31 25.33 28.95
C LEU A 88 11.93 23.96 29.28
N PRO A 89 11.30 23.15 30.15
CA PRO A 89 11.83 21.83 30.48
C PRO A 89 11.87 20.98 29.20
N MET A 90 13.07 20.64 28.74
CA MET A 90 13.26 19.69 27.64
C MET A 90 12.55 18.39 28.01
N ARG A 91 11.54 18.00 27.23
CA ARG A 91 10.84 16.73 27.43
C ARG A 91 11.80 15.58 27.16
N GLU A 92 12.31 15.03 28.24
CA GLU A 92 13.32 13.99 28.24
C GLU A 92 12.82 12.72 27.52
N GLY A 93 13.61 12.24 26.56
CA GLY A 93 13.63 10.82 26.25
C GLY A 93 12.40 10.18 25.60
N MET A 94 11.61 10.87 24.76
CA MET A 94 10.83 10.15 23.73
C MET A 94 11.80 9.55 22.68
N ARG A 95 12.44 8.44 23.06
CA ARG A 95 13.38 7.69 22.23
C ARG A 95 12.66 7.23 20.97
N ARG A 96 13.04 7.78 19.82
CA ARG A 96 12.56 7.33 18.51
C ARG A 96 12.97 5.87 18.34
N GLY A 97 11.99 4.97 18.21
CA GLY A 97 12.26 3.57 17.89
C GLY A 97 12.88 3.45 16.49
N PRO A 98 13.59 2.34 16.21
CA PRO A 98 13.98 2.02 14.84
C PRO A 98 12.72 1.87 13.96
N PRO A 99 12.83 2.09 12.63
CA PRO A 99 11.71 1.87 11.72
C PRO A 99 11.18 0.43 11.81
N LEU A 100 9.87 0.24 11.66
CA LEU A 100 9.29 -1.11 11.70
C LEU A 100 9.87 -2.04 10.63
N TYR A 101 10.19 -1.50 9.45
CA TYR A 101 10.82 -2.28 8.38
C TYR A 101 12.20 -2.83 8.78
N ASP A 102 12.92 -2.25 9.75
CA ASP A 102 14.22 -2.76 10.19
C ASP A 102 14.14 -3.85 11.26
N VAL A 103 12.95 -4.13 11.79
CA VAL A 103 12.75 -5.14 12.85
C VAL A 103 12.14 -6.42 12.25
N VAL A 104 13.01 -7.30 11.72
CA VAL A 104 12.60 -8.65 11.31
C VAL A 104 11.94 -9.36 12.51
N PRO A 105 10.68 -9.81 12.41
CA PRO A 105 10.01 -10.47 13.52
C PRO A 105 10.55 -11.90 13.71
N THR A 106 11.05 -12.20 14.91
CA THR A 106 11.49 -13.56 15.26
C THR A 106 10.30 -14.51 15.32
N LEU A 107 10.21 -15.40 14.34
CA LEU A 107 9.21 -16.46 14.24
C LEU A 107 9.91 -17.84 14.31
N PRO A 108 9.28 -18.87 14.91
CA PRO A 108 9.81 -20.23 14.87
C PRO A 108 9.73 -20.80 13.45
N ALA A 109 10.53 -21.82 13.15
CA ALA A 109 10.68 -22.37 11.79
C ALA A 109 9.36 -22.81 11.13
N LEU A 110 8.43 -23.36 11.92
CA LEU A 110 7.04 -23.58 11.53
C LEU A 110 6.14 -22.64 12.36
N PRO A 111 5.79 -21.44 11.85
CA PRO A 111 5.14 -20.40 12.66
C PRO A 111 3.62 -20.48 12.68
N TRP A 112 3.02 -21.61 12.30
CA TRP A 112 1.57 -21.78 12.26
C TRP A 112 1.10 -23.13 12.79
N HIS A 113 -0.16 -23.15 13.20
CA HIS A 113 -0.88 -24.34 13.66
C HIS A 113 -2.22 -24.48 12.90
N PRO A 114 -2.76 -25.69 12.72
CA PRO A 114 -4.10 -25.86 12.17
C PRO A 114 -5.16 -25.29 13.13
N ILE A 115 -6.22 -24.69 12.59
CA ILE A 115 -7.32 -24.11 13.39
C ILE A 115 -8.71 -24.62 13.02
N GLU A 116 -8.95 -24.96 11.76
CA GLU A 116 -10.28 -25.26 11.23
C GLU A 116 -10.12 -26.07 9.94
N THR A 117 -10.90 -27.13 9.79
CA THR A 117 -11.04 -27.86 8.53
C THR A 117 -12.37 -27.45 7.91
N VAL A 118 -12.35 -26.69 6.82
CA VAL A 118 -13.56 -26.17 6.18
C VAL A 118 -14.09 -27.20 5.19
N GLU A 119 -15.28 -27.74 5.44
CA GLU A 119 -16.00 -28.52 4.45
C GLU A 119 -16.36 -27.64 3.24
N SER A 120 -15.91 -28.02 2.04
CA SER A 120 -16.34 -27.35 0.80
C SER A 120 -17.57 -28.04 0.21
N SER A 121 -18.37 -27.30 -0.56
CA SER A 121 -19.69 -27.74 -0.99
C SER A 121 -19.63 -28.82 -2.10
N SER A 122 -19.73 -30.07 -1.67
CA SER A 122 -20.06 -31.27 -2.46
C SER A 122 -19.05 -31.80 -3.49
N ARG A 123 -18.02 -31.04 -3.91
CA ARG A 123 -17.06 -31.49 -4.96
C ARG A 123 -15.59 -31.13 -4.78
N GLU A 124 -15.25 -30.19 -3.91
CA GLU A 124 -13.85 -29.84 -3.62
C GLU A 124 -13.37 -30.56 -2.35
N PRO A 125 -12.07 -30.86 -2.22
CA PRO A 125 -11.52 -31.37 -0.96
C PRO A 125 -11.68 -30.33 0.17
N PRO A 126 -11.84 -30.76 1.43
CA PRO A 126 -11.95 -29.83 2.56
C PRO A 126 -10.66 -29.01 2.72
N VAL A 127 -10.82 -27.71 2.96
CA VAL A 127 -9.70 -26.75 3.03
C VAL A 127 -9.22 -26.63 4.47
N GLN A 128 -8.02 -27.13 4.74
CA GLN A 128 -7.38 -26.95 6.04
C GLN A 128 -6.89 -25.50 6.19
N ARG A 129 -7.45 -24.77 7.15
CA ARG A 129 -6.94 -23.46 7.57
C ARG A 129 -5.88 -23.60 8.66
N PHE A 130 -4.92 -22.70 8.60
CA PHE A 130 -3.85 -22.55 9.58
C PHE A 130 -3.81 -21.11 10.11
N GLN A 131 -3.17 -20.91 11.26
CA GLN A 131 -3.02 -19.59 11.88
C GLN A 131 -1.59 -19.36 12.34
N ILE A 132 -1.03 -18.20 11.97
CA ILE A 132 0.15 -17.65 12.64
C ILE A 132 -0.32 -17.02 13.96
N PRO A 133 0.18 -17.45 15.14
CA PRO A 133 -0.16 -16.85 16.43
C PRO A 133 0.16 -15.35 16.49
N ALA A 134 -0.33 -14.66 17.52
CA ALA A 134 0.08 -13.29 17.78
C ALA A 134 1.57 -13.21 18.20
N PHE A 135 2.30 -12.23 17.67
CA PHE A 135 3.73 -12.01 17.96
C PHE A 135 4.06 -10.52 18.14
N LYS A 136 5.31 -10.20 18.47
CA LYS A 136 5.80 -8.82 18.62
C LYS A 136 6.68 -8.40 17.43
N HIS A 137 6.44 -7.21 16.91
CA HIS A 137 7.19 -6.60 15.82
C HIS A 137 7.29 -5.10 16.12
N GLY A 138 8.52 -4.61 16.37
CA GLY A 138 8.79 -3.25 16.86
C GLY A 138 7.91 -2.79 18.03
N GLY A 139 7.61 -3.68 18.98
CA GLY A 139 6.75 -3.41 20.13
C GLY A 139 5.23 -3.52 19.89
N LYS A 140 4.74 -3.31 18.66
CA LYS A 140 3.33 -3.58 18.28
C LYS A 140 3.06 -5.09 18.43
N SER A 141 1.87 -5.44 18.93
CA SER A 141 1.35 -6.81 18.78
C SER A 141 0.79 -6.95 17.37
N MET A 142 1.25 -7.98 16.66
CA MET A 142 0.83 -8.34 15.31
C MET A 142 0.19 -9.73 15.36
N GLY A 143 -0.75 -10.01 14.46
CA GLY A 143 -1.49 -11.27 14.43
C GLY A 143 -2.55 -11.42 15.54
N PRO A 144 -3.28 -12.54 15.57
CA PRO A 144 -3.08 -13.72 14.72
C PRO A 144 -3.49 -13.48 13.25
N TYR A 145 -2.78 -14.13 12.33
CA TYR A 145 -3.04 -14.07 10.89
C TYR A 145 -3.55 -15.42 10.38
N VAL A 146 -4.58 -15.42 9.53
CA VAL A 146 -5.16 -16.65 8.99
C VAL A 146 -4.58 -16.96 7.62
N ILE A 147 -4.24 -18.24 7.43
CA ILE A 147 -3.78 -18.85 6.18
C ILE A 147 -4.94 -19.70 5.63
N GLY A 148 -5.19 -19.64 4.32
CA GLY A 148 -6.35 -20.25 3.67
C GLY A 148 -7.59 -19.35 3.61
N LYS A 149 -7.48 -18.04 3.91
CA LYS A 149 -8.53 -17.06 3.64
C LYS A 149 -8.52 -16.63 2.16
N PRO A 150 -9.66 -16.61 1.44
CA PRO A 150 -9.73 -16.25 0.01
C PRO A 150 -9.82 -14.74 -0.25
N HIS A 151 -9.35 -13.92 0.69
CA HIS A 151 -9.48 -12.46 0.72
C HIS A 151 -8.33 -11.85 1.53
N PHE A 152 -8.11 -10.54 1.40
CA PHE A 152 -7.22 -9.81 2.30
C PHE A 152 -7.90 -9.66 3.66
N GLU A 153 -7.16 -9.83 4.75
CA GLU A 153 -7.67 -9.49 6.08
C GLU A 153 -7.48 -7.98 6.36
N PRO A 154 -8.43 -7.30 7.02
CA PRO A 154 -8.28 -5.90 7.46
C PRO A 154 -7.35 -5.81 8.69
N LYS A 155 -6.10 -6.24 8.49
CA LYS A 155 -5.04 -6.35 9.50
C LYS A 155 -3.73 -5.83 8.91
N PRO A 156 -2.92 -5.09 9.67
CA PRO A 156 -1.64 -4.56 9.18
C PRO A 156 -0.66 -5.70 8.90
N TYR A 157 -0.01 -5.64 7.75
CA TYR A 157 1.03 -6.57 7.31
C TYR A 157 2.38 -6.24 7.98
N PRO A 158 3.02 -7.23 8.63
CA PRO A 158 4.35 -7.06 9.22
C PRO A 158 5.42 -7.10 8.11
N ILE A 159 6.02 -5.95 7.83
CA ILE A 159 7.10 -5.79 6.83
C ILE A 159 8.33 -6.62 7.29
N ARG A 160 9.05 -7.23 6.34
CA ARG A 160 10.14 -8.22 6.55
C ARG A 160 9.74 -9.49 7.32
N ILE A 161 8.47 -9.93 7.31
CA ILE A 161 8.10 -11.24 7.88
C ILE A 161 8.74 -12.42 7.11
N SER A 162 9.46 -13.28 7.83
CA SER A 162 10.30 -14.34 7.26
C SER A 162 9.56 -15.38 6.40
N VAL A 163 8.27 -15.60 6.62
CA VAL A 163 7.45 -16.55 5.83
C VAL A 163 7.38 -16.21 4.34
N PHE A 164 7.56 -14.94 3.97
CA PHE A 164 7.60 -14.45 2.58
C PHE A 164 9.01 -14.18 2.06
N GLN A 165 10.05 -14.31 2.89
CA GLN A 165 11.44 -13.96 2.56
C GLN A 165 11.94 -14.63 1.27
N HIS A 166 11.57 -15.89 1.08
CA HIS A 166 11.88 -16.67 -0.11
C HIS A 166 11.27 -16.13 -1.42
N LEU A 167 10.24 -15.27 -1.37
CA LEU A 167 9.64 -14.66 -2.57
C LEU A 167 10.52 -13.55 -3.15
N TYR A 168 11.35 -12.89 -2.33
CA TYR A 168 12.19 -11.76 -2.73
C TYR A 168 13.71 -12.00 -2.56
N GLU A 169 14.14 -13.08 -1.90
CA GLU A 169 15.56 -13.48 -1.82
C GLU A 169 15.95 -14.62 -2.78
N LEU A 170 15.00 -15.43 -3.27
CA LEU A 170 15.28 -16.52 -4.23
C LEU A 170 14.88 -16.16 -5.68
N ILE A 171 14.24 -15.00 -5.84
CA ILE A 171 13.77 -14.48 -7.11
C ILE A 171 14.30 -13.05 -7.18
N GLU A 172 15.20 -12.80 -8.12
CA GLU A 172 15.74 -11.48 -8.46
C GLU A 172 15.15 -11.06 -9.81
N PRO A 173 13.91 -10.51 -9.84
CA PRO A 173 13.23 -10.24 -11.10
C PRO A 173 13.64 -8.86 -11.62
N GLU A 174 14.03 -8.80 -12.90
CA GLU A 174 14.52 -7.57 -13.53
C GLU A 174 13.38 -6.55 -13.68
N SER A 175 13.53 -5.35 -13.13
CA SER A 175 12.57 -4.23 -13.25
C SER A 175 12.31 -3.86 -14.72
N LYS A 176 11.05 -3.60 -15.07
CA LYS A 176 10.62 -3.10 -16.37
C LYS A 176 9.45 -2.13 -16.23
N ASP A 177 9.45 -1.09 -17.06
CA ASP A 177 8.23 -0.31 -17.31
C ASP A 177 7.13 -1.22 -17.89
N PHE A 178 6.03 -1.35 -17.16
CA PHE A 178 4.89 -2.18 -17.51
C PHE A 178 4.13 -1.64 -18.73
N GLU A 179 4.27 -0.36 -19.09
CA GLU A 179 3.64 0.19 -20.30
C GLU A 179 4.28 -0.39 -21.57
N THR A 180 5.59 -0.68 -21.52
CA THR A 180 6.31 -1.34 -22.63
C THR A 180 5.78 -2.76 -22.94
N PHE A 181 5.08 -3.40 -21.99
CA PHE A 181 4.50 -4.73 -22.19
C PHE A 181 3.32 -4.70 -23.17
N VAL A 182 2.74 -3.52 -23.38
CA VAL A 182 1.55 -3.31 -24.22
C VAL A 182 1.94 -2.84 -25.63
N LEU A 183 3.01 -2.04 -25.74
CA LEU A 183 3.50 -1.48 -27.01
C LEU A 183 4.26 -2.48 -27.90
N ARG A 184 4.87 -3.52 -27.34
CA ARG A 184 5.70 -4.49 -28.09
C ARG A 184 4.94 -5.40 -29.07
N SER A 185 3.62 -5.47 -28.94
CA SER A 185 2.76 -6.29 -29.81
C SER A 185 2.25 -5.43 -30.96
N GLY A 186 2.84 -5.57 -32.16
CA GLY A 186 2.30 -5.05 -33.43
C GLY A 186 1.00 -5.73 -33.90
N GLN A 187 0.21 -6.28 -32.98
CA GLN A 187 -1.10 -6.87 -33.22
C GLN A 187 -2.22 -5.92 -32.78
N LEU A 188 -3.37 -6.02 -33.44
CA LEU A 188 -4.58 -5.20 -33.27
C LEU A 188 -5.23 -5.20 -31.86
N ARG A 189 -4.59 -5.77 -30.82
CA ARG A 189 -5.14 -5.91 -29.46
C ARG A 189 -4.04 -5.76 -28.38
N PRO A 190 -3.37 -4.59 -28.26
CA PRO A 190 -2.29 -4.33 -27.31
C PRO A 190 -2.54 -4.87 -25.88
N TRP A 191 -3.73 -4.60 -25.33
CA TRP A 191 -4.16 -5.03 -23.98
C TRP A 191 -4.15 -6.55 -23.76
N LYS A 192 -4.11 -7.37 -24.81
CA LYS A 192 -4.06 -8.83 -24.69
C LYS A 192 -2.79 -9.29 -23.98
N GLN A 193 -1.65 -8.62 -24.20
CA GLN A 193 -0.35 -9.06 -23.66
C GLN A 193 -0.29 -8.94 -22.13
N LEU A 194 -0.74 -7.83 -21.53
CA LEU A 194 -0.94 -7.71 -20.08
C LEU A 194 -2.05 -8.64 -19.56
N GLY A 195 -3.02 -8.96 -20.42
CA GLY A 195 -4.03 -9.99 -20.21
C GLY A 195 -3.50 -11.43 -20.21
N THR A 196 -2.23 -11.67 -20.58
CA THR A 196 -1.59 -13.00 -20.65
C THR A 196 -0.22 -13.10 -19.99
N SER A 197 0.37 -12.01 -19.52
CA SER A 197 1.60 -12.02 -18.72
C SER A 197 1.40 -12.84 -17.45
N GLY A 198 2.44 -13.56 -17.02
CA GLY A 198 2.39 -14.31 -15.77
C GLY A 198 2.18 -13.40 -14.57
N ASN A 199 1.68 -13.98 -13.47
CA ASN A 199 1.59 -13.29 -12.19
C ASN A 199 2.65 -13.82 -11.23
N LEU A 200 3.19 -12.92 -10.40
CA LEU A 200 4.03 -13.26 -9.26
C LEU A 200 3.52 -12.50 -8.03
N PHE A 201 3.58 -13.09 -6.84
CA PHE A 201 3.46 -12.32 -5.59
C PHE A 201 4.87 -11.97 -5.10
N TYR A 202 5.15 -10.69 -4.95
CA TYR A 202 6.48 -10.16 -4.70
C TYR A 202 6.44 -9.00 -3.68
N PRO A 203 6.16 -9.27 -2.40
CA PRO A 203 6.00 -8.25 -1.36
C PRO A 203 7.36 -7.76 -0.83
N GLU A 204 8.22 -7.23 -1.72
CA GLU A 204 9.58 -6.81 -1.35
C GLU A 204 9.53 -5.67 -0.32
N PRO A 205 10.17 -5.83 0.86
CA PRO A 205 10.10 -4.87 1.94
C PRO A 205 10.56 -3.45 1.61
N GLU A 206 11.57 -3.29 0.73
CA GLU A 206 12.04 -1.98 0.30
C GLU A 206 10.97 -1.27 -0.53
N ARG A 207 10.43 -1.92 -1.57
CA ARG A 207 9.39 -1.36 -2.45
C ARG A 207 8.14 -0.99 -1.68
N LEU A 208 7.70 -1.84 -0.74
CA LEU A 208 6.59 -1.55 0.16
C LEU A 208 6.86 -0.31 1.04
N GLY A 209 8.08 -0.16 1.57
CA GLY A 209 8.49 1.01 2.34
C GLY A 209 8.53 2.28 1.50
N THR A 210 9.13 2.23 0.31
CA THR A 210 9.25 3.36 -0.60
C THR A 210 7.90 3.82 -1.14
N ILE A 211 7.02 2.93 -1.63
CA ILE A 211 5.66 3.30 -2.09
C ILE A 211 4.89 3.99 -0.95
N GLN A 212 4.96 3.44 0.27
CA GLN A 212 4.30 4.03 1.42
C GLN A 212 4.87 5.43 1.75
N HIS A 213 6.19 5.60 1.73
CA HIS A 213 6.83 6.90 1.98
C HIS A 213 6.51 7.93 0.89
N THR A 214 6.63 7.55 -0.38
CA THR A 214 6.32 8.40 -1.53
C THR A 214 4.88 8.91 -1.49
N ILE A 215 3.89 8.05 -1.24
CA ILE A 215 2.50 8.51 -1.13
C ILE A 215 2.32 9.47 0.04
N TRP A 216 2.86 9.13 1.22
CA TRP A 216 2.57 9.89 2.44
C TRP A 216 3.30 11.22 2.55
N SER A 217 4.44 11.44 1.89
CA SER A 217 5.08 12.76 1.89
C SER A 217 4.17 13.83 1.26
N TYR A 218 3.53 13.55 0.11
CA TYR A 218 2.56 14.45 -0.51
C TYR A 218 1.29 14.64 0.35
N LEU A 219 0.77 13.56 0.95
CA LEU A 219 -0.40 13.66 1.84
C LEU A 219 -0.09 14.46 3.13
N GLU A 220 1.13 14.35 3.68
CA GLU A 220 1.60 15.20 4.79
C GLU A 220 1.72 16.67 4.38
N HIS A 221 2.22 16.98 3.18
CA HIS A 221 2.24 18.35 2.65
C HIS A 221 0.83 18.93 2.49
N SER A 222 -0.14 18.10 2.06
CA SER A 222 -1.58 18.42 2.06
C SER A 222 -2.23 18.43 3.46
N LYS A 223 -1.45 18.22 4.54
CA LYS A 223 -1.86 18.21 5.96
C LYS A 223 -2.85 17.09 6.32
N LEU A 224 -3.01 16.08 5.47
CA LEU A 224 -3.78 14.88 5.79
C LEU A 224 -3.03 14.02 6.81
N LYS A 225 -3.78 13.20 7.54
CA LYS A 225 -3.25 12.29 8.56
C LYS A 225 -3.95 10.94 8.42
N PRO A 226 -3.23 9.81 8.53
CA PRO A 226 -3.83 8.47 8.53
C PRO A 226 -5.02 8.34 9.49
N LYS A 227 -6.20 8.08 8.93
CA LYS A 227 -7.43 7.69 9.64
C LYS A 227 -7.35 6.20 10.04
N LEU A 228 -8.20 5.79 10.97
CA LEU A 228 -8.37 4.38 11.36
C LEU A 228 -9.43 3.74 10.45
N VAL A 229 -9.04 2.76 9.64
CA VAL A 229 -9.91 2.17 8.61
C VAL A 229 -10.75 1.02 9.15
N ALA A 230 -10.18 0.19 10.03
CA ALA A 230 -10.85 -0.97 10.61
C ALA A 230 -11.00 -0.86 12.14
N PRO A 231 -11.91 -0.01 12.65
CA PRO A 231 -12.07 0.24 14.09
C PRO A 231 -12.58 -0.97 14.89
N TYR A 232 -13.26 -1.92 14.22
CA TYR A 232 -13.77 -3.14 14.84
C TYR A 232 -12.82 -4.35 14.74
N SER A 233 -11.64 -4.16 14.13
CA SER A 233 -10.62 -5.21 14.04
C SER A 233 -9.89 -5.35 15.39
N ASN A 234 -9.53 -6.58 15.76
CA ASN A 234 -8.68 -6.84 16.92
C ASN A 234 -7.24 -6.32 16.73
N LEU A 235 -6.87 -5.95 15.50
CA LEU A 235 -5.65 -5.22 15.15
C LEU A 235 -6.06 -3.93 14.43
N PRO A 236 -5.92 -2.74 15.06
CA PRO A 236 -6.26 -1.49 14.40
C PRO A 236 -5.37 -1.29 13.17
N LEU A 237 -6.03 -1.17 12.02
CA LEU A 237 -5.46 -0.89 10.70
C LEU A 237 -5.68 0.59 10.37
N TYR A 238 -4.58 1.32 10.16
CA TYR A 238 -4.60 2.71 9.71
C TYR A 238 -4.41 2.82 8.20
N GLU A 239 -4.81 3.95 7.62
CA GLU A 239 -4.48 4.27 6.23
C GLU A 239 -2.96 4.23 6.02
N GLY A 240 -2.52 3.71 4.87
CA GLY A 240 -1.11 3.46 4.58
C GLY A 240 -0.52 2.21 5.20
N GLU A 241 -1.16 1.56 6.19
CA GLU A 241 -0.71 0.22 6.61
C GLU A 241 -1.07 -0.80 5.53
N TRP A 242 -0.09 -1.60 5.11
CA TRP A 242 -0.27 -2.67 4.14
C TRP A 242 -1.21 -3.76 4.68
N LEU A 243 -2.03 -4.37 3.83
CA LEU A 243 -2.97 -5.42 4.22
C LEU A 243 -2.32 -6.80 4.27
N TRP A 244 -2.73 -7.64 5.23
CA TRP A 244 -2.39 -9.06 5.23
C TRP A 244 -3.01 -9.76 4.00
N PRO A 245 -2.19 -10.39 3.13
CA PRO A 245 -2.66 -10.99 1.88
C PRO A 245 -3.40 -12.31 2.09
N SER A 246 -4.22 -12.69 1.10
CA SER A 246 -4.66 -14.08 0.94
C SER A 246 -3.43 -14.98 0.79
N THR A 247 -3.35 -16.04 1.59
CA THR A 247 -2.17 -16.91 1.73
C THR A 247 -2.51 -18.38 1.71
N GLU A 248 -1.56 -19.18 1.20
CA GLU A 248 -1.52 -20.63 1.30
C GLU A 248 -0.08 -21.11 1.62
N LEU A 249 0.07 -22.38 1.96
CA LEU A 249 1.40 -22.98 2.17
C LEU A 249 2.11 -23.12 0.82
N ALA A 250 3.39 -22.74 0.74
CA ALA A 250 4.13 -22.74 -0.52
C ALA A 250 4.31 -24.18 -1.07
N SER A 251 3.69 -24.46 -2.22
CA SER A 251 3.52 -25.82 -2.74
C SER A 251 4.76 -26.39 -3.45
N ASN A 252 5.73 -26.86 -2.67
CA ASN A 252 6.81 -27.81 -2.99
C ASN A 252 7.81 -27.53 -4.14
N MET A 253 7.52 -26.67 -5.14
CA MET A 253 8.43 -26.45 -6.29
C MET A 253 9.76 -25.80 -5.90
N PHE A 254 9.81 -25.08 -4.78
CA PHE A 254 10.98 -24.31 -4.35
C PHE A 254 11.35 -24.51 -2.87
N SER A 255 10.77 -25.51 -2.18
CA SER A 255 11.17 -25.79 -0.80
C SER A 255 10.80 -27.17 -0.26
N THR A 256 11.77 -27.76 0.43
CA THR A 256 11.60 -28.78 1.46
C THR A 256 11.17 -28.20 2.83
N ASN A 257 11.25 -26.87 3.00
CA ASN A 257 11.18 -26.24 4.31
C ASN A 257 9.74 -25.81 4.62
N GLN A 258 9.10 -26.59 5.49
CA GLN A 258 7.84 -26.27 6.13
C GLN A 258 8.00 -24.95 6.90
N GLY A 259 7.35 -23.87 6.46
CA GLY A 259 7.57 -22.50 7.01
C GLY A 259 7.39 -21.35 6.00
N ARG A 260 7.23 -21.65 4.70
CA ARG A 260 7.02 -20.66 3.62
C ARG A 260 5.55 -20.50 3.20
N LEU A 261 5.12 -19.26 2.94
CA LEU A 261 3.77 -18.92 2.44
C LEU A 261 3.80 -18.25 1.07
N GLN A 262 2.82 -18.53 0.22
CA GLN A 262 2.63 -17.84 -1.06
C GLN A 262 1.20 -17.28 -1.17
N MET A 263 0.95 -16.39 -2.13
CA MET A 263 -0.42 -16.03 -2.50
C MET A 263 -1.00 -17.09 -3.46
N PRO A 264 -2.23 -17.58 -3.26
CA PRO A 264 -2.85 -18.54 -4.16
C PRO A 264 -2.91 -18.05 -5.61
N ALA A 265 -2.55 -18.92 -6.56
CA ALA A 265 -2.50 -18.58 -7.98
C ALA A 265 -3.83 -18.00 -8.51
N PHE A 266 -4.97 -18.55 -8.07
CA PHE A 266 -6.31 -18.06 -8.45
C PHE A 266 -6.61 -16.64 -7.93
N GLN A 267 -5.99 -16.21 -6.84
CA GLN A 267 -6.13 -14.84 -6.32
C GLN A 267 -5.29 -13.86 -7.12
N LEU A 268 -4.07 -14.25 -7.50
CA LEU A 268 -3.25 -13.49 -8.44
C LEU A 268 -3.95 -13.32 -9.80
N GLU A 269 -4.61 -14.37 -10.32
CA GLU A 269 -5.44 -14.26 -11.52
C GLU A 269 -6.66 -13.34 -11.33
N ARG A 270 -7.37 -13.44 -10.22
CA ARG A 270 -8.50 -12.55 -9.85
C ARG A 270 -8.06 -11.08 -9.80
N LEU A 271 -6.92 -10.81 -9.18
CA LEU A 271 -6.30 -9.50 -9.07
C LEU A 271 -5.93 -8.96 -10.47
N ARG A 272 -5.21 -9.73 -11.30
CA ARG A 272 -4.82 -9.33 -12.68
C ARG A 272 -6.03 -9.14 -13.60
N ARG A 273 -7.12 -9.89 -13.37
CA ARG A 273 -8.36 -9.74 -14.14
C ARG A 273 -8.93 -8.34 -14.05
N ILE A 274 -8.80 -7.66 -12.91
CA ILE A 274 -9.30 -6.29 -12.73
C ILE A 274 -8.46 -5.24 -13.47
N ILE A 275 -7.14 -5.42 -13.57
CA ILE A 275 -6.33 -4.63 -14.53
C ILE A 275 -6.84 -4.87 -15.97
N SER A 276 -7.14 -6.13 -16.30
CA SER A 276 -7.65 -6.53 -17.62
C SER A 276 -9.08 -6.05 -17.91
N GLU A 277 -9.89 -5.79 -16.88
CA GLU A 277 -11.20 -5.13 -16.96
C GLU A 277 -11.00 -3.63 -17.24
N TYR A 278 -10.25 -2.93 -16.39
CA TYR A 278 -9.98 -1.49 -16.55
C TYR A 278 -9.28 -1.14 -17.88
N LEU A 279 -8.36 -2.00 -18.37
CA LEU A 279 -7.72 -1.81 -19.68
C LEU A 279 -8.66 -1.94 -20.88
N ARG A 280 -9.80 -2.64 -20.73
CA ARG A 280 -10.86 -2.67 -21.76
C ARG A 280 -11.73 -1.42 -21.68
N GLU A 281 -11.90 -0.89 -20.47
CA GLU A 281 -12.80 0.22 -20.14
C GLU A 281 -12.10 1.59 -20.13
N LEU A 282 -10.85 1.70 -20.63
CA LEU A 282 -10.02 2.92 -20.59
C LEU A 282 -10.76 4.21 -20.97
N ASP A 283 -11.56 4.16 -22.03
CA ASP A 283 -12.30 5.32 -22.59
C ASP A 283 -13.42 5.83 -21.66
N SER A 284 -13.75 5.08 -20.60
CA SER A 284 -14.83 5.37 -19.64
C SER A 284 -14.43 5.29 -18.16
N LYS A 285 -13.33 4.61 -17.84
CA LYS A 285 -12.83 4.37 -16.47
C LYS A 285 -11.30 4.41 -16.36
N GLY A 286 -10.60 4.92 -17.38
CA GLY A 286 -9.13 4.98 -17.44
C GLY A 286 -8.47 5.87 -16.38
N GLU A 287 -9.25 6.57 -15.55
CA GLU A 287 -8.80 7.27 -14.35
C GLU A 287 -8.38 6.36 -13.18
N ARG A 288 -8.50 5.04 -13.28
CA ARG A 288 -8.20 4.10 -12.18
C ARG A 288 -6.87 3.37 -12.27
N LEU A 289 -6.10 3.64 -13.32
CA LEU A 289 -4.79 3.06 -13.59
C LEU A 289 -3.76 4.19 -13.61
N HIS A 290 -2.81 4.18 -12.68
CA HIS A 290 -1.81 5.22 -12.55
C HIS A 290 -0.39 4.65 -12.57
N HIS A 291 0.50 5.38 -13.21
CA HIS A 291 1.93 5.13 -13.20
C HIS A 291 2.56 6.02 -12.12
N MET A 292 3.17 5.39 -11.13
CA MET A 292 4.01 6.01 -10.12
C MET A 292 5.46 5.60 -10.40
N GLU A 293 6.39 6.54 -10.43
CA GLU A 293 7.82 6.22 -10.43
C GLU A 293 8.37 6.38 -9.02
N ILE A 294 9.12 5.38 -8.53
CA ILE A 294 9.78 5.43 -7.22
C ILE A 294 11.28 5.16 -7.38
N GLN A 295 12.10 5.78 -6.54
CA GLN A 295 13.54 5.52 -6.49
C GLN A 295 13.85 4.49 -5.41
N THR A 296 14.57 3.43 -5.77
CA THR A 296 15.03 2.36 -4.85
C THR A 296 16.56 2.29 -4.88
N SER A 297 17.15 1.53 -3.95
CA SER A 297 18.58 1.18 -3.96
C SER A 297 19.03 0.58 -5.29
N GLY A 298 18.15 -0.17 -5.95
CA GLY A 298 18.31 -0.71 -7.32
C GLY A 298 17.82 0.20 -8.44
N GLY A 299 17.75 1.52 -8.24
CA GLY A 299 17.35 2.52 -9.25
C GLY A 299 15.83 2.74 -9.37
N PRO A 300 15.37 3.41 -10.45
CA PRO A 300 13.96 3.73 -10.66
C PRO A 300 13.10 2.48 -10.91
N ARG A 301 11.90 2.46 -10.32
CA ARG A 301 10.89 1.41 -10.48
C ARG A 301 9.56 2.00 -10.93
N HIS A 302 8.92 1.33 -11.90
CA HIS A 302 7.65 1.73 -12.48
C HIS A 302 6.52 0.94 -11.83
N ILE A 303 5.74 1.61 -10.99
CA ILE A 303 4.67 1.00 -10.20
C ILE A 303 3.32 1.36 -10.83
N LEU A 304 2.56 0.34 -11.21
CA LEU A 304 1.16 0.47 -11.61
C LEU A 304 0.31 0.46 -10.33
N ALA A 305 -0.18 1.63 -9.95
CA ALA A 305 -1.08 1.85 -8.83
C ALA A 305 -2.54 1.83 -9.33
N VAL A 306 -3.40 1.04 -8.68
CA VAL A 306 -4.76 0.74 -9.16
C VAL A 306 -5.79 0.83 -8.04
N GLN A 307 -6.76 1.75 -8.18
CA GLN A 307 -7.90 1.91 -7.29
C GLN A 307 -8.95 0.79 -7.51
N VAL A 308 -9.33 0.07 -6.46
CA VAL A 308 -10.27 -1.06 -6.56
C VAL A 308 -11.42 -0.97 -5.55
N PRO A 309 -12.63 -1.49 -5.86
CA PRO A 309 -13.71 -1.51 -4.88
C PRO A 309 -13.36 -2.43 -3.70
N ALA A 310 -13.26 -1.86 -2.50
CA ALA A 310 -12.85 -2.58 -1.29
C ALA A 310 -13.67 -3.86 -1.04
N SER A 311 -14.99 -3.80 -1.25
CA SER A 311 -15.91 -4.93 -1.11
C SER A 311 -15.61 -6.14 -2.01
N ARG A 312 -14.86 -5.99 -3.11
CA ARG A 312 -14.40 -7.11 -3.95
C ARG A 312 -13.23 -7.90 -3.33
N PHE A 313 -12.52 -7.32 -2.35
CA PHE A 313 -11.22 -7.81 -1.87
C PHE A 313 -11.10 -7.92 -0.34
N VAL A 314 -11.75 -7.03 0.40
CA VAL A 314 -11.85 -6.97 1.87
C VAL A 314 -13.34 -6.95 2.25
N PRO A 315 -14.09 -8.05 2.06
CA PRO A 315 -15.53 -8.10 2.32
C PRO A 315 -15.87 -7.95 3.81
N GLU A 316 -14.90 -8.17 4.69
CA GLU A 316 -14.97 -7.94 6.13
C GLU A 316 -15.02 -6.44 6.50
N LEU A 317 -14.83 -5.52 5.54
CA LEU A 317 -14.75 -4.08 5.77
C LEU A 317 -15.66 -3.26 4.82
N PRO A 318 -16.98 -3.22 5.07
CA PRO A 318 -17.91 -2.43 4.28
C PRO A 318 -17.84 -0.92 4.62
N GLY A 319 -17.77 -0.07 3.59
CA GLY A 319 -18.08 1.37 3.71
C GLY A 319 -17.04 2.24 4.42
N SER A 320 -15.75 2.06 4.12
CA SER A 320 -14.71 3.01 4.52
C SER A 320 -14.72 4.30 3.66
N ASP A 321 -14.47 5.46 4.28
CA ASP A 321 -14.16 6.72 3.58
C ASP A 321 -12.82 6.65 2.81
N SER A 322 -11.97 5.70 3.20
CA SER A 322 -10.70 5.36 2.55
C SER A 322 -10.91 4.43 1.36
N GLU A 323 -10.19 4.66 0.27
CA GLU A 323 -10.19 3.81 -0.91
C GLU A 323 -9.12 2.71 -0.84
N LEU A 324 -9.39 1.55 -1.43
CA LEU A 324 -8.42 0.45 -1.52
C LEU A 324 -7.57 0.58 -2.78
N TRP A 325 -6.26 0.73 -2.59
CA TRP A 325 -5.26 0.76 -3.65
C TRP A 325 -4.52 -0.58 -3.72
N THR A 326 -4.21 -1.03 -4.94
CA THR A 326 -3.38 -2.21 -5.23
C THR A 326 -2.17 -1.81 -6.07
N PHE A 327 -1.00 -2.36 -5.78
CA PHE A 327 0.28 -1.93 -6.36
C PHE A 327 0.99 -3.09 -7.04
N TRP A 328 1.53 -2.79 -8.22
CA TRP A 328 2.08 -3.77 -9.15
C TRP A 328 3.33 -3.24 -9.82
N GLU A 329 4.25 -4.11 -10.23
CA GLU A 329 5.44 -3.75 -11.01
C GLU A 329 5.53 -4.63 -12.26
N GLY A 330 5.97 -4.05 -13.37
CA GLY A 330 6.37 -4.82 -14.54
C GLY A 330 7.71 -5.48 -14.27
N VAL A 331 7.78 -6.81 -14.33
CA VAL A 331 9.06 -7.52 -14.11
C VAL A 331 9.34 -8.56 -15.17
N ARG A 332 10.63 -8.86 -15.37
CA ARG A 332 11.07 -10.00 -16.18
C ARG A 332 11.63 -11.10 -15.29
N PHE A 333 10.94 -12.23 -15.26
CA PHE A 333 11.41 -13.47 -14.63
C PHE A 333 11.02 -14.64 -15.52
N ARG A 334 11.99 -15.09 -16.34
CA ARG A 334 11.83 -15.99 -17.51
C ARG A 334 10.97 -15.38 -18.63
N SER A 335 9.74 -14.98 -18.32
CA SER A 335 8.79 -14.20 -19.13
C SER A 335 8.65 -12.76 -18.62
N LEU A 336 7.89 -11.91 -19.33
CA LEU A 336 7.36 -10.67 -18.77
C LEU A 336 6.13 -11.00 -17.91
N ASN A 337 6.11 -10.50 -16.68
CA ASN A 337 5.13 -10.81 -15.66
C ASN A 337 4.69 -9.53 -14.94
N MET A 338 3.44 -9.49 -14.45
CA MET A 338 3.02 -8.48 -13.49
C MET A 338 3.25 -9.02 -12.08
N ALA A 339 4.15 -8.40 -11.33
CA ALA A 339 4.36 -8.70 -9.93
C ALA A 339 3.34 -7.92 -9.09
N PHE A 340 2.51 -8.61 -8.31
CA PHE A 340 1.69 -7.98 -7.28
C PHE A 340 2.55 -7.74 -6.04
N ILE A 341 2.63 -6.49 -5.58
CA ILE A 341 3.46 -6.08 -4.44
C ILE A 341 2.64 -6.11 -3.16
N GLY A 342 1.47 -5.46 -3.16
CA GLY A 342 0.63 -5.31 -1.98
C GLY A 342 -0.61 -4.46 -2.21
N ALA A 343 -1.43 -4.36 -1.17
CA ALA A 343 -2.62 -3.52 -1.13
C ALA A 343 -2.67 -2.72 0.19
N SER A 344 -3.18 -1.50 0.15
CA SER A 344 -3.37 -0.65 1.33
C SER A 344 -4.52 0.35 1.10
N PHE A 345 -5.10 0.83 2.19
CA PHE A 345 -6.15 1.85 2.16
C PHE A 345 -5.54 3.24 2.29
N PHE A 346 -6.04 4.21 1.52
CA PHE A 346 -5.61 5.61 1.58
C PHE A 346 -6.83 6.54 1.57
N PRO A 347 -6.72 7.81 2.02
CA PRO A 347 -7.78 8.80 1.89
C PRO A 347 -8.33 8.88 0.46
N SER A 348 -9.63 9.10 0.26
CA SER A 348 -10.21 9.21 -1.09
C SER A 348 -9.65 10.40 -1.88
N GLU A 349 -9.17 11.42 -1.17
CA GLU A 349 -8.47 12.59 -1.70
C GLU A 349 -7.10 12.26 -2.33
N THR A 350 -6.57 11.05 -2.10
CA THR A 350 -5.19 10.65 -2.49
C THR A 350 -4.95 10.66 -3.99
N LYS A 351 -5.94 10.27 -4.81
CA LYS A 351 -5.80 10.27 -6.28
C LYS A 351 -5.48 11.67 -6.79
N ASP A 352 -6.26 12.64 -6.33
CA ASP A 352 -6.23 14.01 -6.85
C ASP A 352 -5.02 14.78 -6.34
N ILE A 353 -4.61 14.56 -5.08
CA ILE A 353 -3.35 15.10 -4.53
C ILE A 353 -2.13 14.57 -5.31
N LEU A 354 -2.02 13.25 -5.48
CA LEU A 354 -0.86 12.67 -6.18
C LEU A 354 -0.81 13.03 -7.67
N LEU A 355 -1.96 13.29 -8.31
CA LEU A 355 -2.01 13.81 -9.68
C LEU A 355 -1.60 15.29 -9.73
N ALA A 356 -2.07 16.13 -8.81
CA ALA A 356 -1.75 17.56 -8.76
C ALA A 356 -0.26 17.82 -8.48
N GLU A 357 0.34 17.03 -7.60
CA GLU A 357 1.77 17.09 -7.26
C GLU A 357 2.67 16.34 -8.27
N GLY A 358 2.11 15.75 -9.33
CA GLY A 358 2.84 15.00 -10.36
C GLY A 358 3.45 13.67 -9.90
N ALA A 359 3.19 13.24 -8.65
CA ALA A 359 3.68 12.02 -8.04
C ALA A 359 3.17 10.75 -8.75
N ILE A 360 1.97 10.82 -9.35
CA ILE A 360 1.45 9.82 -10.26
C ILE A 360 0.92 10.47 -11.54
N LYS A 361 0.94 9.73 -12.64
CA LYS A 361 0.35 10.12 -13.95
C LYS A 361 -0.64 9.04 -14.42
N PRO A 362 -1.62 9.35 -15.29
CA PRO A 362 -2.48 8.31 -15.89
C PRO A 362 -1.63 7.27 -16.62
N ALA A 363 -1.77 5.99 -16.26
CA ALA A 363 -1.02 4.92 -16.90
C ALA A 363 -1.50 4.68 -18.33
N PHE A 364 -0.58 4.26 -19.20
CA PHE A 364 -0.85 3.93 -20.60
C PHE A 364 -1.43 5.11 -21.40
N ALA A 365 -1.07 6.35 -21.05
CA ALA A 365 -1.62 7.56 -21.67
C ALA A 365 -1.53 7.51 -23.22
N ALA A 366 -0.39 7.10 -23.76
CA ALA A 366 -0.15 6.95 -25.19
C ALA A 366 -1.09 5.96 -25.92
N LEU A 367 -1.80 5.07 -25.21
CA LEU A 367 -2.80 4.19 -25.83
C LEU A 367 -4.12 4.90 -26.12
N ARG A 368 -4.37 6.06 -25.50
CA ARG A 368 -5.57 6.88 -25.76
C ARG A 368 -5.45 7.58 -27.11
N ASP A 369 -4.24 7.96 -27.50
CA ASP A 369 -3.94 8.69 -28.75
C ASP A 369 -4.02 7.81 -30.02
N PHE A 370 -4.21 6.50 -29.87
CA PHE A 370 -4.33 5.51 -30.95
C PHE A 370 -5.77 4.98 -31.17
N ARG A 371 -6.81 5.65 -30.61
CA ARG A 371 -8.23 5.28 -30.75
C ARG A 371 -9.03 6.35 -31.48
#